data_AF-A0A444XZ25-F1
#
_entry.id   AF-A0A444XZ25-F1
#
_cell.length_a   1.000
_cell.length_b   1.000
_cell.length_c   1.000
_cell.angle_alpha   90.00
_cell.angle_beta   90.00
_cell.angle_gamma   90.00
#
_symmetry.space_group_name_H-M   'P 1'
#
loop_
_entity.id
_entity.type
_entity.pdbx_description
1 polymer ?
#
loop_
_entity_poly.entity_id
_entity_poly.type
_entity_poly.pdbx_seq_one_letter_code
_entity_poly.pdbx_strand_id
1 'polypeptide(L)'
;MDQDISLDIAYFFKGRSKEVVTRILDNCGYYIDIGISTLLDRSLLTVTKCGDLEMHDLIEQMGKYIVTQESPNDPSKRSRLRGYHDINYVLTQNRGTEATRDIVVQKQDAYREQHIVRWRGLTFSDISQLKLLNLDGVEALILSYVPSSLRVFRWRRCPMETLPFINESYELVEINLYDSPSIVDVWHGKKFLEKLKYLFLSKYRRLKRIPDLSEAPNLKVLDIQNCEKLNDIPQISQATRALLS
;
A
#
# COMPACT_ATOMS: atom_id res chain seq x y z
N MET A 1 7.62 16.24 10.12
CA MET A 1 6.51 15.28 10.32
C MET A 1 5.27 15.76 9.60
N ASP A 2 4.73 16.93 9.96
CA ASP A 2 3.55 17.52 9.30
C ASP A 2 3.76 17.77 7.79
N GLN A 3 4.98 18.12 7.39
CA GLN A 3 5.33 18.32 5.98
C GLN A 3 5.17 17.02 5.17
N ASP A 4 5.73 15.89 5.62
CA ASP A 4 5.58 14.61 4.91
C ASP A 4 4.10 14.19 4.81
N ILE A 5 3.33 14.34 5.89
CA ILE A 5 1.90 14.06 5.91
C ILE A 5 1.16 14.93 4.87
N SER A 6 1.42 16.24 4.85
CA SER A 6 0.79 17.15 3.90
C SER A 6 1.16 16.82 2.46
N LEU A 7 2.41 16.43 2.21
CA LEU A 7 2.88 16.02 0.89
C LEU A 7 2.24 14.70 0.47
N ASP A 8 2.15 13.70 1.34
CA ASP A 8 1.49 12.42 1.04
C ASP A 8 0.02 12.64 0.70
N ILE A 9 -0.67 13.50 1.45
CA ILE A 9 -2.08 13.81 1.19
C ILE A 9 -2.24 14.55 -0.15
N ALA A 10 -1.48 15.62 -0.37
CA ALA A 10 -1.51 16.38 -1.62
C ALA A 10 -1.15 15.51 -2.84
N TYR A 11 -0.14 14.65 -2.69
CA TYR A 11 0.40 13.86 -3.79
C TYR A 11 -0.43 12.61 -4.07
N PHE A 12 -0.97 11.94 -3.05
CA PHE A 12 -1.65 10.64 -3.22
C PHE A 12 -3.12 10.61 -2.82
N PHE A 13 -3.52 11.37 -1.79
CA PHE A 13 -4.75 11.08 -1.03
C PHE A 13 -5.80 12.18 -0.97
N LYS A 14 -5.68 13.27 -1.73
CA LYS A 14 -6.79 14.21 -1.91
C LYS A 14 -8.05 13.48 -2.41
N GLY A 15 -9.19 13.83 -1.83
CA GLY A 15 -10.50 13.25 -2.12
C GLY A 15 -10.67 11.82 -1.61
N ARG A 16 -9.81 11.36 -0.68
CA ARG A 16 -9.91 10.02 -0.07
C ARG A 16 -10.42 10.13 1.36
N SER A 17 -11.16 9.10 1.78
CA SER A 17 -11.66 8.96 3.15
C SER A 17 -10.56 9.21 4.19
N LYS A 18 -10.83 10.13 5.12
CA LYS A 18 -9.94 10.47 6.23
C LYS A 18 -9.54 9.23 7.01
N GLU A 19 -10.47 8.33 7.28
CA GLU A 19 -10.21 7.09 8.03
C GLU A 19 -9.19 6.20 7.32
N VAL A 20 -9.33 6.02 6.00
CA VAL A 20 -8.41 5.20 5.19
C VAL A 20 -7.03 5.82 5.15
N VAL A 21 -6.95 7.14 4.93
CA VAL A 21 -5.66 7.86 4.86
C VAL A 21 -4.96 7.84 6.21
N THR A 22 -5.70 8.09 7.29
CA THR A 22 -5.19 8.03 8.67
C THR A 22 -4.59 6.65 8.94
N ARG A 23 -5.31 5.57 8.63
CA ARG A 23 -4.81 4.20 8.83
C ARG A 23 -3.53 3.93 8.01
N ILE A 24 -3.52 4.29 6.73
CA ILE A 24 -2.35 4.04 5.86
C ILE A 24 -1.12 4.78 6.39
N LEU A 25 -1.24 6.07 6.70
CA LEU A 25 -0.11 6.89 7.13
C LEU A 25 0.36 6.54 8.56
N ASP A 26 -0.54 6.23 9.48
CA ASP A 26 -0.17 5.69 10.80
C ASP A 26 0.62 4.38 10.64
N ASN A 27 0.14 3.49 9.77
CA ASN A 27 0.81 2.23 9.47
C ASN A 27 2.18 2.41 8.78
N CYS A 28 2.44 3.54 8.11
CA CYS A 28 3.75 3.93 7.60
C CYS A 28 4.67 4.57 8.67
N GLY A 29 4.15 4.88 9.87
CA GLY A 29 4.91 5.37 11.02
C GLY A 29 4.77 6.85 11.33
N TYR A 30 3.79 7.53 10.72
CA TYR A 30 3.53 8.93 11.00
C TYR A 30 2.60 9.07 12.21
N TYR A 31 2.83 10.09 13.06
CA TYR A 31 1.89 10.46 14.12
C TYR A 31 0.75 11.30 13.52
N ILE A 32 -0.13 10.59 12.80
CA ILE A 32 -1.06 11.20 11.87
C ILE A 32 -2.17 12.03 12.54
N ASP A 33 -2.58 11.67 13.76
CA ASP A 33 -3.67 12.38 14.47
C ASP A 33 -3.30 13.83 14.74
N ILE A 34 -2.07 14.06 15.22
CA ILE A 34 -1.52 15.40 15.47
C ILE A 34 -1.33 16.15 14.14
N GLY A 35 -0.82 15.46 13.11
CA GLY A 35 -0.58 16.06 11.80
C GLY A 35 -1.86 16.52 11.11
N ILE A 36 -2.91 15.68 11.07
CA ILE A 36 -4.20 16.05 10.48
C ILE A 36 -4.84 17.19 11.26
N SER A 37 -4.85 17.15 12.60
CA SER A 37 -5.39 18.24 13.41
C SER A 37 -4.71 19.57 13.08
N THR A 38 -3.39 19.57 13.04
CA THR A 38 -2.58 20.77 12.73
C THR A 38 -2.87 21.32 11.32
N LEU A 39 -3.06 20.45 10.33
CA LEU A 39 -3.37 20.84 8.96
C LEU A 39 -4.80 21.39 8.82
N LEU A 40 -5.76 20.87 9.60
CA LEU A 40 -7.12 21.42 9.67
C LEU A 40 -7.14 22.80 10.34
N ASP A 41 -6.43 22.96 11.46
CA ASP A 41 -6.33 24.23 12.18
C ASP A 41 -5.71 25.34 11.31
N ARG A 42 -4.78 24.97 10.42
CA ARG A 42 -4.16 25.87 9.44
C ARG A 42 -4.97 26.06 8.16
N SER A 43 -6.16 25.47 8.06
CA SER A 43 -7.00 25.49 6.85
C SER A 43 -6.29 24.95 5.60
N LEU A 44 -5.30 24.08 5.77
CA LEU A 44 -4.57 23.42 4.67
C LEU A 44 -5.28 22.14 4.22
N LEU A 45 -6.08 21.55 5.12
CA LEU A 45 -7.00 20.46 4.85
C LEU A 45 -8.42 20.89 5.21
N THR A 46 -9.39 20.22 4.60
CA THR A 46 -10.78 20.22 5.02
C THR A 46 -11.32 18.79 4.99
N VAL A 47 -12.38 18.51 5.76
CA VAL A 47 -13.09 17.22 5.72
C VAL A 47 -14.47 17.46 5.13
N THR A 48 -14.82 16.75 4.06
CA THR A 48 -16.14 16.84 3.45
C THR A 48 -17.21 16.24 4.36
N LYS A 49 -18.49 16.51 4.06
CA LYS A 49 -19.61 15.86 4.75
C LYS A 49 -19.58 14.33 4.65
N CYS A 50 -18.95 13.79 3.60
CA CYS A 50 -18.78 12.35 3.40
C CYS A 50 -17.59 11.76 4.15
N GLY A 51 -16.80 12.58 4.86
CA GLY A 51 -15.61 12.14 5.60
C GLY A 51 -14.34 12.06 4.75
N ASP A 52 -14.31 12.65 3.55
CA ASP A 52 -13.13 12.66 2.68
C ASP A 52 -12.23 13.87 2.97
N LEU A 53 -10.91 13.69 2.83
CA LEU A 53 -9.93 14.75 2.97
C LEU A 53 -9.83 15.57 1.69
N GLU A 54 -10.02 16.88 1.79
CA GLU A 54 -9.89 17.82 0.68
C GLU A 54 -8.80 18.85 0.95
N MET A 55 -8.18 19.29 -0.15
CA MET A 55 -7.17 20.36 -0.17
C MET A 55 -7.51 21.33 -1.29
N HIS A 56 -7.28 22.62 -1.05
CA HIS A 56 -7.36 23.62 -2.10
C HIS A 56 -6.41 23.26 -3.24
N ASP A 57 -6.85 23.44 -4.49
CA ASP A 57 -6.10 23.02 -5.69
C ASP A 57 -4.67 23.58 -5.73
N LEU A 58 -4.49 24.84 -5.31
CA LEU A 58 -3.15 25.45 -5.20
C LEU A 58 -2.24 24.75 -4.19
N ILE A 59 -2.77 24.26 -3.06
CA ILE A 59 -1.97 23.54 -2.06
C ILE A 59 -1.61 22.16 -2.60
N GLU A 60 -2.56 21.49 -3.26
CA GLU A 60 -2.30 20.22 -3.95
C GLU A 60 -1.20 20.38 -5.02
N GLN A 61 -1.32 21.41 -5.87
CA GLN A 61 -0.33 21.73 -6.90
C GLN A 61 1.03 22.04 -6.30
N MET A 62 1.09 22.80 -5.21
CA MET A 62 2.33 23.09 -4.51
C MET A 62 2.96 21.83 -3.92
N GLY A 63 2.17 20.94 -3.30
CA GLY A 63 2.67 19.66 -2.80
C GLY A 63 3.25 18.78 -3.91
N LYS A 64 2.57 18.69 -5.05
CA LYS A 64 3.09 18.00 -6.25
C LYS A 64 4.37 18.63 -6.76
N TYR A 65 4.42 19.95 -6.84
CA TYR A 65 5.60 20.68 -7.27
C TYR A 65 6.80 20.39 -6.38
N ILE A 66 6.62 20.39 -5.05
CA ILE A 66 7.71 20.08 -4.09
C ILE A 66 8.29 18.69 -4.37
N VAL A 67 7.46 17.67 -4.54
CA VAL A 67 7.92 16.30 -4.86
C VAL A 67 8.65 16.27 -6.21
N THR A 68 8.12 16.96 -7.22
CA THR A 68 8.81 17.07 -8.52
C THR A 68 10.16 17.78 -8.40
N GLN A 69 10.30 18.78 -7.52
CA GLN A 69 11.56 19.51 -7.32
C GLN A 69 12.65 18.71 -6.58
N GLU A 70 12.31 17.61 -5.90
CA GLU A 70 13.33 16.67 -5.39
C GLU A 70 14.22 16.17 -6.52
N SER A 71 13.63 15.93 -7.69
CA SER A 71 14.37 15.73 -8.94
C SER A 71 13.50 16.04 -10.16
N PRO A 72 13.65 17.23 -10.78
CA PRO A 72 12.75 17.66 -11.86
C PRO A 72 12.77 16.73 -13.07
N ASN A 73 13.95 16.24 -13.44
CA ASN A 73 14.17 15.51 -14.69
C ASN A 73 14.31 13.99 -14.50
N ASP A 74 14.40 13.50 -13.27
CA ASP A 74 14.68 12.09 -12.98
C ASP A 74 13.77 11.58 -11.85
N PRO A 75 12.60 10.98 -12.18
CA PRO A 75 11.68 10.50 -11.16
C PRO A 75 12.31 9.46 -10.23
N SER A 76 13.33 8.72 -10.66
CA SER A 76 13.96 7.67 -9.86
C SER A 76 14.64 8.15 -8.58
N LYS A 77 14.91 9.46 -8.49
CA LYS A 77 15.53 10.12 -7.34
C LYS A 77 14.52 10.82 -6.43
N ARG A 78 13.22 10.70 -6.74
CA ARG A 78 12.15 11.26 -5.92
C ARG A 78 11.76 10.30 -4.81
N SER A 79 11.39 10.86 -3.68
CA SER A 79 10.90 10.15 -2.50
C SER A 79 9.53 9.53 -2.71
N ARG A 80 8.75 10.06 -3.64
CA ARG A 80 7.37 9.66 -3.92
C ARG A 80 7.18 9.49 -5.42
N LEU A 81 6.63 8.36 -5.81
CA LEU A 81 6.25 8.08 -7.19
C LEU A 81 4.74 7.92 -7.29
N ARG A 82 4.14 8.74 -8.14
CA ARG A 82 2.73 8.69 -8.50
C ARG A 82 2.61 8.44 -9.99
N GLY A 83 1.62 7.64 -10.34
CA GLY A 83 1.14 7.54 -11.71
C GLY A 83 1.96 6.61 -12.58
N TYR A 84 1.33 6.16 -13.66
CA TYR A 84 1.83 5.04 -14.45
C TYR A 84 3.18 5.35 -15.12
N HIS A 85 3.32 6.52 -15.74
CA HIS A 85 4.51 6.88 -16.52
C HIS A 85 5.81 6.87 -15.69
N ASP A 86 5.85 7.61 -14.59
CA ASP A 86 7.04 7.73 -13.74
C ASP A 86 7.38 6.37 -13.11
N ILE A 87 6.38 5.65 -12.61
CA ILE A 87 6.59 4.32 -12.01
C ILE A 87 7.09 3.34 -13.08
N ASN A 88 6.49 3.32 -14.26
CA ASN A 88 6.90 2.45 -15.36
C ASN A 88 8.34 2.75 -15.80
N TYR A 89 8.71 4.03 -15.91
CA TYR A 89 10.08 4.43 -16.23
C TYR A 89 11.08 3.91 -15.19
N VAL A 90 10.78 4.12 -13.89
CA VAL A 90 11.67 3.70 -12.80
C VAL A 90 11.81 2.18 -12.75
N LEU A 91 10.72 1.44 -12.89
CA LEU A 91 10.73 -0.02 -12.74
C LEU A 91 11.27 -0.75 -13.98
N THR A 92 10.89 -0.34 -15.20
CA THR A 92 11.35 -1.02 -16.42
C THR A 92 12.82 -0.77 -16.75
N GLN A 93 13.38 0.36 -16.29
CA GLN A 93 14.79 0.69 -16.45
C GLN A 93 15.63 0.26 -15.24
N ASN A 94 15.02 -0.37 -14.23
CA ASN A 94 15.65 -0.75 -12.97
C ASN A 94 16.45 0.42 -12.34
N ARG A 95 15.82 1.60 -12.29
CA ARG A 95 16.45 2.84 -11.80
C ARG A 95 16.07 3.19 -10.37
N GLY A 96 15.23 2.37 -9.72
CA GLY A 96 14.82 2.59 -8.35
C GLY A 96 16.02 2.87 -7.43
N THR A 97 15.87 3.81 -6.50
CA THR A 97 16.92 4.18 -5.55
C THR A 97 16.39 4.15 -4.12
N GLU A 98 17.29 4.19 -3.15
CA GLU A 98 16.96 4.36 -1.73
C GLU A 98 16.24 5.67 -1.40
N ALA A 99 16.20 6.64 -2.33
CA ALA A 99 15.44 7.87 -2.14
C ALA A 99 13.94 7.59 -2.10
N THR A 100 13.44 6.65 -2.92
CA THR A 100 12.01 6.36 -3.04
C THR A 100 11.49 5.62 -1.81
N ARG A 101 10.52 6.26 -1.13
CA ARG A 101 9.85 5.75 0.07
C ARG A 101 8.42 5.29 -0.20
N ASP A 102 7.72 5.91 -1.14
CA ASP A 102 6.30 5.65 -1.38
C ASP A 102 5.99 5.52 -2.87
N ILE A 103 5.30 4.44 -3.25
CA ILE A 103 4.82 4.18 -4.60
C ILE A 103 3.32 3.94 -4.55
N VAL A 104 2.57 4.82 -5.20
CA VAL A 104 1.10 4.69 -5.29
C VAL A 104 0.67 4.82 -6.74
N VAL A 105 0.14 3.73 -7.29
CA VAL A 105 -0.45 3.74 -8.62
C VAL A 105 -1.90 4.22 -8.51
N GLN A 106 -2.25 5.26 -9.28
CA GLN A 106 -3.60 5.78 -9.27
C GLN A 106 -4.46 5.17 -10.37
N LYS A 107 -5.68 4.77 -9.98
CA LYS A 107 -6.69 4.18 -10.85
C LYS A 107 -6.99 5.04 -12.08
N GLN A 108 -7.01 6.37 -11.95
CA GLN A 108 -7.35 7.27 -13.06
C GLN A 108 -6.31 7.27 -14.19
N ASP A 109 -5.04 7.00 -13.88
CA ASP A 109 -3.97 6.95 -14.88
C ASP A 109 -4.08 5.65 -15.70
N ALA A 110 -4.49 4.54 -15.07
CA ALA A 110 -4.64 3.23 -15.72
C ALA A 110 -5.79 3.15 -16.74
N TYR A 111 -6.84 4.00 -16.62
CA TYR A 111 -7.98 4.03 -17.56
C TYR A 111 -7.87 5.13 -18.62
N ARG A 112 -7.18 6.24 -18.33
CA ARG A 112 -7.01 7.36 -19.29
C ARG A 112 -5.94 7.06 -20.33
N GLU A 113 -4.90 6.34 -19.93
CA GLU A 113 -3.86 5.88 -20.83
C GLU A 113 -4.32 4.56 -21.46
N GLN A 114 -4.82 4.59 -22.69
CA GLN A 114 -5.21 3.40 -23.49
C GLN A 114 -4.04 2.43 -23.78
N HIS A 115 -2.92 2.62 -23.12
CA HIS A 115 -1.79 1.73 -23.10
C HIS A 115 -1.88 0.88 -21.83
N ILE A 116 -2.59 -0.25 -21.90
CA ILE A 116 -2.45 -1.32 -20.92
C ILE A 116 -1.06 -1.92 -21.11
N VAL A 117 -0.03 -1.20 -20.66
CA VAL A 117 1.29 -1.78 -20.53
C VAL A 117 1.21 -2.66 -19.29
N ARG A 118 1.03 -3.95 -19.55
CA ARG A 118 1.19 -4.98 -18.53
C ARG A 118 2.65 -5.01 -18.13
N TRP A 119 2.95 -4.60 -16.90
CA TRP A 119 4.25 -4.91 -16.33
C TRP A 119 4.41 -6.43 -16.31
N ARG A 120 5.35 -6.93 -17.13
CA ARG A 120 5.67 -8.37 -17.19
C ARG A 120 6.20 -8.88 -15.85
N GLY A 121 6.90 -8.01 -15.12
CA GLY A 121 7.36 -8.23 -13.76
C GLY A 121 7.60 -6.90 -13.05
N LEU A 122 7.29 -6.87 -11.76
CA LEU A 122 7.66 -5.78 -10.85
C LEU A 122 8.77 -6.25 -9.93
N THR A 123 9.87 -5.49 -9.84
CA THR A 123 10.92 -5.69 -8.85
C THR A 123 11.19 -4.36 -8.15
N PHE A 124 11.39 -4.42 -6.84
CA PHE A 124 11.69 -3.27 -5.99
C PHE A 124 13.00 -3.47 -5.22
N SER A 125 13.87 -4.35 -5.70
CA SER A 125 15.13 -4.73 -5.01
C SER A 125 16.03 -3.54 -4.73
N ASP A 126 16.09 -2.57 -5.65
CA ASP A 126 16.95 -1.39 -5.52
C ASP A 126 16.27 -0.23 -4.76
N ILE A 127 14.99 -0.42 -4.36
CA ILE A 127 14.20 0.54 -3.57
C ILE A 127 14.12 0.06 -2.13
N SER A 128 15.26 0.04 -1.46
CA SER A 128 15.44 -0.56 -0.13
C SER A 128 14.71 0.19 1.00
N GLN A 129 14.27 1.42 0.79
CA GLN A 129 13.59 2.27 1.79
C GLN A 129 12.08 2.38 1.57
N LEU A 130 11.49 1.54 0.71
CA LEU A 130 10.07 1.56 0.38
C LEU A 130 9.22 1.23 1.62
N LYS A 131 8.34 2.14 2.03
CA LYS A 131 7.40 2.00 3.16
C LYS A 131 5.97 1.76 2.71
N LEU A 132 5.53 2.43 1.65
CA LEU A 132 4.20 2.28 1.07
C LEU A 132 4.29 1.79 -0.37
N LEU A 133 3.60 0.68 -0.64
CA LEU A 133 3.38 0.17 -1.98
C LEU A 133 1.88 -0.07 -2.19
N ASN A 134 1.27 0.74 -3.03
CA ASN A 134 -0.13 0.62 -3.40
C ASN A 134 -0.27 0.39 -4.91
N LEU A 135 -0.65 -0.84 -5.26
CA LEU A 135 -0.88 -1.35 -6.59
C LEU A 135 -2.38 -1.54 -6.87
N ASP A 136 -3.27 -0.91 -6.09
CA ASP A 136 -4.72 -0.98 -6.32
C ASP A 136 -5.05 -0.52 -7.75
N GLY A 137 -5.60 -1.43 -8.57
CA GLY A 137 -5.94 -1.14 -9.97
C GLY A 137 -4.83 -1.46 -10.98
N VAL A 138 -3.73 -2.07 -10.56
CA VAL A 138 -2.66 -2.55 -11.44
C VAL A 138 -2.95 -3.97 -11.94
N GLU A 139 -2.99 -4.13 -13.26
CA GLU A 139 -2.97 -5.43 -13.95
C GLU A 139 -1.52 -5.80 -14.33
N ALA A 140 -0.70 -6.17 -13.34
CA ALA A 140 0.66 -6.69 -13.55
C ALA A 140 0.68 -8.20 -13.40
N LEU A 141 1.45 -8.90 -14.24
CA LEU A 141 1.42 -10.38 -14.27
C LEU A 141 2.15 -10.99 -13.07
N ILE A 142 3.27 -10.38 -12.65
CA ILE A 142 4.17 -10.95 -11.62
C ILE A 142 4.79 -9.81 -10.79
N LEU A 143 4.91 -10.03 -9.49
CA LEU A 143 5.82 -9.32 -8.58
C LEU A 143 6.93 -10.31 -8.21
N SER A 144 8.20 -9.96 -8.42
CA SER A 144 9.33 -10.85 -8.17
C SER A 144 10.04 -10.57 -6.85
N TYR A 145 9.89 -9.36 -6.30
CA TYR A 145 10.55 -8.96 -5.06
C TYR A 145 9.72 -7.95 -4.27
N VAL A 146 9.63 -8.14 -2.96
CA VAL A 146 9.05 -7.19 -2.00
C VAL A 146 10.13 -6.79 -0.98
N PRO A 147 10.44 -5.50 -0.80
CA PRO A 147 11.44 -5.04 0.18
C PRO A 147 11.01 -5.33 1.61
N SER A 148 11.97 -5.69 2.48
CA SER A 148 11.69 -5.96 3.90
C SER A 148 11.32 -4.72 4.70
N SER A 149 11.69 -3.53 4.23
CA SER A 149 11.30 -2.23 4.80
C SER A 149 9.83 -1.87 4.57
N LEU A 150 9.11 -2.62 3.73
CA LEU A 150 7.74 -2.33 3.39
C LEU A 150 6.83 -2.44 4.61
N ARG A 151 6.02 -1.39 4.84
CA ARG A 151 5.11 -1.29 5.99
C ARG A 151 3.66 -1.43 5.59
N VAL A 152 3.28 -0.88 4.44
CA VAL A 152 1.91 -0.96 3.92
C VAL A 152 1.97 -1.51 2.51
N PHE A 153 1.37 -2.68 2.32
CA PHE A 153 1.22 -3.31 1.02
C PHE A 153 -0.24 -3.44 0.63
N ARG A 154 -0.62 -2.85 -0.50
CA ARG A 154 -1.99 -2.89 -1.02
C ARG A 154 -1.98 -3.30 -2.48
N TRP A 155 -2.75 -4.34 -2.81
CA TRP A 155 -2.92 -4.79 -4.18
C TRP A 155 -4.29 -5.45 -4.35
N ARG A 156 -5.34 -4.62 -4.39
CA ARG A 156 -6.70 -5.07 -4.67
C ARG A 156 -6.76 -5.78 -6.02
N ARG A 157 -7.44 -6.94 -6.04
CA ARG A 157 -7.52 -7.83 -7.21
C ARG A 157 -6.14 -8.31 -7.67
N CYS A 158 -5.27 -8.64 -6.71
CA CYS A 158 -3.95 -9.21 -6.99
C CYS A 158 -4.09 -10.45 -7.88
N PRO A 159 -3.39 -10.50 -9.03
CA PRO A 159 -3.48 -11.62 -9.96
C PRO A 159 -2.56 -12.78 -9.59
N MET A 160 -1.68 -12.60 -8.60
CA MET A 160 -0.74 -13.64 -8.17
C MET A 160 -1.45 -14.81 -7.49
N GLU A 161 -0.83 -15.99 -7.56
CA GLU A 161 -1.27 -17.15 -6.78
C GLU A 161 -0.68 -17.16 -5.37
N THR A 162 0.48 -16.53 -5.16
CA THR A 162 1.19 -16.35 -3.89
C THR A 162 2.10 -15.11 -3.94
N LEU A 163 2.36 -14.45 -2.81
CA LEU A 163 3.27 -13.30 -2.75
C LEU A 163 4.74 -13.75 -2.67
N PRO A 164 5.66 -12.99 -3.30
CA PRO A 164 7.09 -13.32 -3.35
C PRO A 164 7.80 -12.84 -2.07
N PHE A 165 7.31 -13.25 -0.91
CA PHE A 165 7.98 -12.97 0.36
C PHE A 165 9.18 -13.90 0.51
N ILE A 166 10.29 -13.54 -0.13
CA ILE A 166 11.52 -14.34 -0.14
C ILE A 166 12.32 -14.18 1.15
N ASN A 167 12.23 -13.02 1.82
CA ASN A 167 12.88 -12.79 3.11
C ASN A 167 12.07 -13.45 4.24
N GLU A 168 12.71 -13.70 5.38
CA GLU A 168 12.02 -14.24 6.55
C GLU A 168 11.34 -13.14 7.38
N SER A 169 11.87 -11.91 7.38
CA SER A 169 11.41 -10.81 8.22
C SER A 169 11.04 -9.58 7.40
N TYR A 170 9.93 -8.93 7.79
CA TYR A 170 9.40 -7.72 7.17
C TYR A 170 8.90 -6.72 8.22
N GLU A 171 8.91 -5.43 7.89
CA GLU A 171 8.33 -4.36 8.69
C GLU A 171 6.82 -4.15 8.45
N LEU A 172 6.17 -5.11 7.79
CA LEU A 172 4.78 -5.01 7.36
C LEU A 172 3.85 -4.79 8.55
N VAL A 173 3.02 -3.75 8.45
CA VAL A 173 1.96 -3.37 9.40
C VAL A 173 0.58 -3.64 8.81
N GLU A 174 0.40 -3.41 7.51
CA GLU A 174 -0.83 -3.70 6.77
C GLU A 174 -0.52 -4.47 5.47
N ILE A 175 -1.26 -5.55 5.26
CA ILE A 175 -1.36 -6.25 3.97
C ILE A 175 -2.83 -6.21 3.56
N ASN A 176 -3.13 -5.59 2.42
CA ASN A 176 -4.47 -5.53 1.86
C ASN A 176 -4.49 -6.11 0.45
N LEU A 177 -5.08 -7.28 0.32
CA LEU A 177 -5.20 -8.02 -0.93
C LEU A 177 -6.67 -8.32 -1.24
N TYR A 178 -7.56 -7.42 -0.81
CA TYR A 178 -9.01 -7.58 -0.97
C TYR A 178 -9.40 -7.97 -2.42
N ASP A 179 -10.36 -8.89 -2.55
CA ASP A 179 -10.95 -9.32 -3.82
C ASP A 179 -9.92 -9.90 -4.81
N SER A 180 -8.94 -10.66 -4.30
CA SER A 180 -7.91 -11.33 -5.10
C SER A 180 -8.39 -12.72 -5.55
N PRO A 181 -8.71 -12.91 -6.85
CA PRO A 181 -9.34 -14.15 -7.32
C PRO A 181 -8.34 -15.31 -7.50
N SER A 182 -7.06 -15.01 -7.67
CA SER A 182 -6.03 -15.98 -8.04
C SER A 182 -5.28 -16.56 -6.85
N ILE A 183 -5.21 -15.86 -5.72
CA ILE A 183 -4.41 -16.29 -4.58
C ILE A 183 -4.95 -17.62 -4.03
N VAL A 184 -4.06 -18.61 -3.94
CA VAL A 184 -4.33 -19.93 -3.37
C VAL A 184 -3.74 -20.02 -1.96
N ASP A 185 -2.51 -19.50 -1.81
CA ASP A 185 -1.75 -19.39 -0.57
C ASP A 185 -1.15 -17.96 -0.53
N VAL A 186 -1.28 -17.23 0.57
CA VAL A 186 -0.84 -15.81 0.58
C VAL A 186 0.68 -15.68 0.52
N TRP A 187 1.41 -16.48 1.30
CA TRP A 187 2.86 -16.65 1.24
C TRP A 187 3.25 -18.05 1.74
N HIS A 188 4.47 -18.47 1.43
CA HIS A 188 5.02 -19.75 1.86
C HIS A 188 6.06 -19.58 2.97
N GLY A 189 6.17 -20.63 3.80
CA GLY A 189 7.11 -20.67 4.91
C GLY A 189 6.70 -19.74 6.05
N LYS A 190 7.51 -19.80 7.11
CA LYS A 190 7.36 -18.97 8.30
C LYS A 190 7.86 -17.55 8.00
N LYS A 191 7.10 -16.53 8.42
CA LYS A 191 7.44 -15.11 8.24
C LYS A 191 7.33 -14.37 9.55
N PHE A 192 8.41 -13.72 9.96
CA PHE A 192 8.48 -12.86 11.14
C PHE A 192 7.84 -11.52 10.80
N LEU A 193 6.61 -11.35 11.30
CA LEU A 193 5.72 -10.24 10.98
C LEU A 193 5.29 -9.55 12.29
N GLU A 194 6.28 -9.27 13.16
CA GLU A 194 6.04 -8.71 14.50
C GLU A 194 5.19 -7.44 14.45
N LYS A 195 5.38 -6.58 13.44
CA LYS A 195 4.67 -5.30 13.32
C LYS A 195 3.29 -5.42 12.66
N LEU A 196 2.91 -6.60 12.15
CA LEU A 196 1.68 -6.77 11.38
C LEU A 196 0.46 -6.60 12.28
N LYS A 197 -0.39 -5.62 11.94
CA LYS A 197 -1.62 -5.32 12.67
C LYS A 197 -2.87 -5.66 11.86
N TYR A 198 -2.79 -5.58 10.52
CA TYR A 198 -3.95 -5.70 9.66
C TYR A 198 -3.67 -6.62 8.47
N LEU A 199 -4.48 -7.66 8.33
CA LEU A 199 -4.44 -8.59 7.20
C LEU A 199 -5.82 -8.69 6.56
N PHE A 200 -5.99 -8.07 5.39
CA PHE A 200 -7.26 -8.04 4.66
C PHE A 200 -7.23 -8.97 3.45
N LEU A 201 -7.91 -10.11 3.58
CA LEU A 201 -8.01 -11.22 2.63
C LEU A 201 -9.48 -11.53 2.26
N SER A 202 -10.35 -10.54 2.37
CA SER A 202 -11.78 -10.69 2.06
C SER A 202 -12.03 -10.99 0.57
N LYS A 203 -13.09 -11.77 0.29
CA LYS A 203 -13.61 -12.12 -1.05
C LYS A 203 -12.67 -12.95 -1.93
N TYR A 204 -11.97 -13.90 -1.33
CA TYR A 204 -11.12 -14.82 -2.09
C TYR A 204 -11.92 -16.01 -2.61
N ARG A 205 -11.76 -16.31 -3.90
CA ARG A 205 -12.43 -17.45 -4.55
C ARG A 205 -11.63 -18.74 -4.50
N ARG A 206 -10.32 -18.65 -4.23
CA ARG A 206 -9.39 -19.80 -4.34
C ARG A 206 -8.50 -20.01 -3.11
N LEU A 207 -8.56 -19.14 -2.10
CA LEU A 207 -7.78 -19.30 -0.87
C LEU A 207 -8.15 -20.62 -0.19
N LYS A 208 -7.18 -21.52 -0.05
CA LYS A 208 -7.42 -22.84 0.56
C LYS A 208 -7.16 -22.86 2.06
N ARG A 209 -6.19 -22.06 2.51
CA ARG A 209 -5.74 -21.99 3.90
C ARG A 209 -5.29 -20.58 4.24
N ILE A 210 -5.35 -20.26 5.52
CA ILE A 210 -4.75 -19.03 6.06
C ILE A 210 -3.22 -19.25 6.17
N PRO A 211 -2.39 -18.22 5.91
CA PRO A 211 -0.94 -18.30 6.16
C PRO A 211 -0.64 -18.59 7.64
N ASP A 212 0.59 -19.06 7.92
CA ASP A 212 1.07 -19.19 9.29
C ASP A 212 1.23 -17.79 9.93
N LEU A 213 0.47 -17.55 10.99
CA LEU A 213 0.42 -16.28 11.73
C LEU A 213 1.07 -16.38 13.13
N SER A 214 1.77 -17.49 13.43
CA SER A 214 2.42 -17.69 14.73
C SER A 214 3.44 -16.61 15.08
N GLU A 215 4.09 -16.01 14.07
CA GLU A 215 5.06 -14.92 14.22
C GLU A 215 4.48 -13.54 13.87
N ALA A 216 3.16 -13.39 13.99
CA ALA A 216 2.45 -12.11 13.88
C ALA A 216 1.71 -11.76 15.19
N PRO A 217 2.40 -11.64 16.34
CA PRO A 217 1.78 -11.51 17.66
C PRO A 217 0.94 -10.23 17.84
N ASN A 218 1.22 -9.19 17.06
CA ASN A 218 0.50 -7.90 17.14
C ASN A 218 -0.69 -7.80 16.16
N LEU A 219 -1.10 -8.92 15.54
CA LEU A 219 -2.21 -8.92 14.59
C LEU A 219 -3.53 -8.56 15.30
N LYS A 220 -4.11 -7.42 14.92
CA LYS A 220 -5.36 -6.90 15.48
C LYS A 220 -6.57 -7.30 14.67
N VAL A 221 -6.45 -7.31 13.34
CA VAL A 221 -7.55 -7.63 12.43
C VAL A 221 -7.10 -8.64 11.38
N LEU A 222 -7.86 -9.73 11.31
CA LEU A 222 -7.84 -10.69 10.21
C LEU A 222 -9.20 -10.65 9.52
N ASP A 223 -9.24 -10.16 8.28
CA ASP A 223 -10.47 -10.12 7.48
C ASP A 223 -10.43 -11.19 6.41
N ILE A 224 -11.29 -12.20 6.55
CA ILE A 224 -11.42 -13.36 5.64
C ILE A 224 -12.89 -13.57 5.24
N GLN A 225 -13.70 -12.51 5.26
CA GLN A 225 -15.11 -12.62 4.92
C GLN A 225 -15.29 -13.04 3.46
N ASN A 226 -16.28 -13.90 3.20
CA ASN A 226 -16.62 -14.37 1.86
C ASN A 226 -15.47 -15.11 1.14
N CYS A 227 -14.68 -15.89 1.88
CA CYS A 227 -13.69 -16.79 1.32
C CYS A 227 -14.34 -18.15 0.99
N GLU A 228 -14.60 -18.42 -0.29
CA GLU A 228 -15.46 -19.54 -0.73
C GLU A 228 -14.84 -20.94 -0.57
N LYS A 229 -13.51 -21.02 -0.58
CA LYS A 229 -12.74 -22.28 -0.56
C LYS A 229 -11.93 -22.50 0.72
N LEU A 230 -12.11 -21.63 1.70
CA LEU A 230 -11.39 -21.71 2.97
C LEU A 230 -12.08 -22.75 3.84
N ASN A 231 -11.42 -23.90 4.02
CA ASN A 231 -12.00 -25.03 4.75
C ASN A 231 -11.73 -24.93 6.26
N ASP A 232 -10.60 -24.34 6.66
CA ASP A 232 -10.15 -24.29 8.04
C ASP A 232 -9.76 -22.87 8.43
N ILE A 233 -10.16 -22.47 9.64
CA ILE A 233 -9.70 -21.25 10.29
C ILE A 233 -8.70 -21.68 11.37
N PRO A 234 -7.42 -21.27 11.30
CA PRO A 234 -6.42 -21.61 12.31
C PRO A 234 -6.77 -21.00 13.66
N GLN A 235 -6.19 -21.55 14.72
CA GLN A 235 -6.16 -20.86 16.01
C GLN A 235 -5.41 -19.55 15.86
N ILE A 236 -6.12 -18.45 16.04
CA ILE A 236 -5.57 -17.10 16.14
C ILE A 236 -5.58 -16.67 17.61
N SER A 237 -4.71 -15.72 17.96
CA SER A 237 -4.70 -15.14 19.30
C SER A 237 -6.07 -14.57 19.67
N GLN A 238 -6.47 -14.69 20.94
CA GLN A 238 -7.72 -14.10 21.44
C GLN A 238 -7.77 -12.57 21.28
N ALA A 239 -6.60 -11.92 21.17
CA ALA A 239 -6.50 -10.49 20.93
C ALA A 239 -6.79 -10.09 19.47
N THR A 240 -6.79 -11.06 18.55
CA THR A 240 -7.05 -10.82 17.13
C THR A 240 -8.55 -10.85 16.86
N ARG A 241 -9.08 -9.75 16.31
CA ARG A 241 -10.44 -9.71 15.78
C ARG A 241 -10.47 -10.36 14.40
N ALA A 242 -11.03 -11.56 14.30
CA ALA A 242 -11.39 -12.15 13.01
C ALA A 242 -12.73 -11.61 12.54
N LEU A 243 -12.77 -11.06 11.32
CA LEU A 243 -14.01 -10.79 10.61
C LEU A 243 -14.32 -12.02 9.76
N LEU A 244 -15.29 -12.80 10.23
CA LEU A 244 -15.83 -13.96 9.54
C LEU A 244 -17.17 -13.59 8.88
N SER A 245 -17.57 -14.34 7.87
CA SER A 245 -18.92 -14.25 7.27
C SER A 245 -19.96 -14.90 8.17
#